data_AF-A0AAE2BJV5-F1
#
_entry.id   AF-A0AAE2BJV5-F1
#
_cell.length_a   1.000
_cell.length_b   1.000
_cell.length_c   1.000
_cell.angle_alpha   90.00
_cell.angle_beta   90.00
_cell.angle_gamma   90.00
#
_symmetry.space_group_name_H-M   'P 1'
#
loop_
_entity.id
_entity.type
_entity.pdbx_description
1 polymer ?
#
loop_
_entity_poly.entity_id
_entity_poly.type
_entity_poly.pdbx_seq_one_letter_code
_entity_poly.pdbx_strand_id
1 'polypeptide(L)'
;MGGGWALLAAHIIQILVIVGWVSATMGPLFYILRKLDLLRISADDELAGMDLTRHGGLAYAYDDDDPHIKGSQNERMELRPTNNSS
;
A
#
# COMPACT_ATOMS: atom_id res chain seq x y z
N MET A 1 -0.60 -40.31 30.37
CA MET A 1 0.82 -39.93 30.17
C MET A 1 0.85 -38.45 29.85
N GLY A 2 1.39 -37.61 30.75
CA GLY A 2 1.43 -36.16 30.57
C GLY A 2 0.90 -35.40 31.79
N GLY A 3 1.77 -35.17 32.76
CA GLY A 3 1.52 -34.30 33.90
C GLY A 3 2.85 -33.87 34.48
N GLY A 4 3.15 -32.57 34.44
CA GLY A 4 4.36 -32.00 35.02
C GLY A 4 5.11 -31.01 34.13
N TRP A 5 5.98 -30.25 34.78
CA TRP A 5 6.85 -29.18 34.24
C TRP A 5 7.63 -29.55 32.96
N ALA A 6 7.86 -30.83 32.70
CA ALA A 6 8.45 -31.31 31.47
C ALA A 6 7.64 -30.95 30.22
N LEU A 7 6.30 -30.98 30.30
CA LEU A 7 5.42 -30.63 29.18
C LEU A 7 5.45 -29.12 28.90
N LEU A 8 5.56 -28.30 29.96
CA LEU A 8 5.73 -26.85 29.84
C LEU A 8 7.10 -26.52 29.20
N ALA A 9 8.17 -27.18 29.65
CA ALA A 9 9.50 -26.99 29.08
C ALA A 9 9.55 -27.38 27.58
N ALA A 10 8.89 -28.46 27.19
CA ALA A 10 8.80 -28.87 25.79
C ALA A 10 8.12 -27.80 24.89
N HIS A 11 7.04 -27.19 25.36
CA HIS A 11 6.36 -26.11 24.63
C HIS A 11 7.22 -24.84 24.52
N ILE A 12 7.97 -24.49 25.57
CA ILE A 12 8.89 -23.36 25.52
C ILE A 12 9.98 -23.59 24.47
N ILE A 13 10.56 -24.80 24.43
CA ILE A 13 11.56 -25.15 23.42
C ILE A 13 10.94 -25.07 22.01
N GLN A 14 9.73 -25.59 21.83
CA GLN A 14 9.01 -25.50 20.56
C GLN A 14 8.84 -24.04 20.11
N ILE A 15 8.41 -23.14 20.99
CA ILE A 15 8.25 -21.72 20.67
C ILE A 15 9.59 -21.11 20.25
N LEU A 16 10.66 -21.36 21.00
CA LEU A 16 11.99 -20.82 20.67
C LEU A 16 12.50 -21.33 19.32
N VAL A 17 12.29 -22.61 19.02
CA VAL A 17 12.68 -23.19 17.72
C VAL A 17 11.89 -22.55 16.58
N ILE A 18 10.57 -22.37 16.73
CA ILE A 18 9.73 -21.75 15.69
C ILE A 18 10.14 -20.28 15.49
N VAL A 19 10.28 -19.50 16.57
CA VAL A 19 10.70 -18.11 16.50
C VAL A 19 12.08 -17.98 15.86
N GLY A 20 13.02 -18.85 16.25
CA GLY A 20 14.37 -18.90 15.69
C GLY A 20 14.34 -19.22 14.19
N TRP A 21 13.61 -20.26 13.78
CA TRP A 21 13.52 -20.68 12.39
C TRP A 21 12.82 -19.65 11.49
N VAL A 22 11.69 -19.12 11.94
CA VAL A 22 10.96 -18.08 11.19
C VAL A 22 11.80 -16.81 11.07
N SER A 23 12.46 -16.39 12.16
CA SER A 23 13.35 -15.21 12.11
C SER A 23 14.57 -15.44 11.22
N ALA A 24 15.15 -16.65 11.23
CA ALA A 24 16.30 -16.99 10.39
C ALA A 24 15.94 -17.07 8.89
N THR A 25 14.69 -17.39 8.55
CA THR A 25 14.25 -17.50 7.16
C THR A 25 13.68 -16.18 6.63
N MET A 26 12.81 -15.52 7.40
CA MET A 26 12.19 -14.25 7.01
C MET A 26 13.09 -13.05 7.28
N GLY A 27 13.89 -13.08 8.35
CA GLY A 27 14.78 -11.98 8.72
C GLY A 27 15.76 -11.59 7.62
N PRO A 28 16.58 -12.52 7.10
CA PRO A 28 17.49 -12.24 5.99
C PRO A 28 16.76 -11.82 4.71
N LEU A 29 15.63 -12.46 4.39
CA LEU A 29 14.81 -12.10 3.23
C LEU A 29 14.40 -10.63 3.30
N PHE A 30 13.75 -10.22 4.38
CA PHE A 30 13.30 -8.84 4.57
C PHE A 30 14.47 -7.86 4.75
N TYR A 31 15.58 -8.30 5.33
CA TYR A 31 16.79 -7.47 5.46
C TYR A 31 17.39 -7.15 4.09
N ILE A 32 17.50 -8.14 3.20
CA ILE A 32 18.00 -7.94 1.83
C ILE A 32 17.04 -7.03 1.07
N LEU A 33 15.74 -7.29 1.12
CA LEU A 33 14.74 -6.45 0.44
C LEU A 33 14.71 -5.01 0.98
N ARG A 34 14.93 -4.83 2.28
CA ARG A 34 15.08 -3.50 2.89
C ARG A 34 16.36 -2.81 2.43
N LYS A 35 17.48 -3.52 2.34
CA LYS A 35 18.74 -2.95 1.84
C LYS A 35 18.63 -2.48 0.38
N LEU A 36 17.74 -3.09 -0.39
CA LEU A 36 17.44 -2.71 -1.76
C LEU A 36 16.34 -1.64 -1.86
N ASP A 37 15.81 -1.13 -0.73
CA ASP A 37 14.70 -0.15 -0.66
C ASP A 37 13.44 -0.56 -1.44
N LEU A 38 13.22 -1.87 -1.63
CA LEU A 38 12.09 -2.40 -2.40
C LEU A 38 10.82 -2.61 -1.56
N LEU A 39 10.95 -2.58 -0.24
CA LEU A 39 9.88 -2.98 0.68
C LEU A 39 8.96 -1.83 1.11
N ARG A 40 9.42 -0.58 1.02
CA ARG A 40 8.65 0.61 1.37
C ARG A 40 8.73 1.60 0.22
N ILE A 41 7.57 2.06 -0.22
CA ILE A 41 7.49 3.08 -1.26
C ILE A 41 7.97 4.42 -0.67
N SER A 42 8.54 5.30 -1.51
CA SER A 42 8.97 6.61 -1.04
C SER A 42 7.77 7.40 -0.49
N ALA A 43 7.98 8.26 0.50
CA ALA A 43 6.88 9.05 1.08
C ALA A 43 6.16 9.91 0.01
N ASP A 44 6.89 10.32 -1.03
CA ASP A 44 6.37 11.08 -2.15
C ASP A 44 5.46 10.21 -3.06
N ASP A 45 5.84 8.96 -3.32
CA ASP A 45 5.02 8.00 -4.09
C ASP A 45 3.80 7.50 -3.28
N GLU A 46 3.93 7.43 -1.96
CA GLU A 46 2.82 7.11 -1.04
C GLU A 46 1.74 8.21 -1.09
N LEU A 47 2.16 9.48 -1.15
CA LEU A 47 1.28 10.63 -1.25
C LEU A 47 0.66 10.80 -2.64
N ALA A 48 1.41 10.46 -3.70
CA ALA A 48 0.92 10.53 -5.09
C ALA A 48 -0.13 9.45 -5.42
N GLY A 49 -0.21 8.38 -4.62
CA GLY A 49 -1.12 7.26 -4.81
C GLY A 49 -0.52 6.15 -5.68
N MET A 50 -0.54 4.91 -5.17
CA MET A 50 0.08 3.73 -5.81
C MET A 50 -0.59 3.32 -7.13
N ASP A 51 -1.87 3.68 -7.32
CA ASP A 51 -2.62 3.45 -8.55
C ASP A 51 -2.11 4.32 -9.70
N LEU A 52 -1.79 5.59 -9.42
CA LEU A 52 -1.39 6.56 -10.44
C LEU A 52 -0.02 6.22 -11.04
N THR A 53 0.91 5.72 -10.23
CA THR A 53 2.32 5.53 -10.61
C THR A 53 2.63 4.16 -11.21
N ARG A 54 1.85 3.11 -10.92
CA ARG A 54 2.07 1.74 -11.45
C ARG A 54 0.97 1.20 -12.35
N HIS A 55 -0.26 1.71 -12.26
CA HIS A 55 -1.38 1.24 -13.07
C HIS A 55 -1.84 2.24 -14.14
N GLY A 56 -1.23 3.42 -14.22
CA GLY A 56 -1.53 4.41 -15.27
C GLY A 56 -2.94 5.00 -15.18
N GLY A 57 -3.61 4.86 -14.04
CA GLY A 57 -4.98 5.29 -13.81
C GLY A 57 -5.48 4.88 -12.42
N LEU A 58 -6.56 5.51 -11.96
CA LEU A 58 -7.24 5.19 -10.70
C LEU A 58 -7.76 3.74 -10.76
N ALA A 59 -7.46 2.88 -9.77
CA ALA A 59 -7.82 1.45 -9.82
C ALA A 59 -9.33 1.20 -9.74
N TYR A 60 -10.09 2.23 -9.40
CA TYR A 60 -11.54 2.25 -9.56
C TYR A 60 -11.85 3.25 -10.67
N ALA A 61 -12.21 2.73 -11.85
CA ALA A 61 -13.15 3.45 -12.67
C ALA A 61 -14.40 3.60 -11.78
N TYR A 62 -14.68 4.82 -11.33
CA TYR A 62 -16.07 5.15 -11.07
C TYR A 62 -16.75 4.96 -12.42
N ASP A 63 -17.40 3.82 -12.62
CA ASP A 63 -18.40 3.72 -13.67
C ASP A 63 -19.41 4.81 -13.32
N ASP A 64 -19.28 5.95 -14.01
CA ASP A 64 -20.22 7.08 -14.03
C ASP A 64 -21.52 6.62 -14.73
N ASP A 65 -22.12 5.54 -14.24
CA ASP A 65 -23.50 5.15 -14.52
C ASP A 65 -24.45 5.78 -13.49
N ASP A 66 -24.11 6.97 -12.97
CA ASP A 66 -25.05 7.82 -12.25
C ASP A 66 -25.13 9.21 -12.93
N PRO A 67 -26.16 9.49 -13.73
CA PRO A 67 -26.20 10.64 -14.65
C PRO A 67 -26.44 12.01 -13.97
N HIS A 68 -26.16 12.18 -12.67
CA HIS A 68 -26.74 13.29 -11.91
C HIS A 68 -25.82 14.44 -11.48
N ILE A 69 -24.53 14.48 -11.84
CA ILE A 69 -23.64 15.61 -11.49
C ILE A 69 -22.98 16.20 -12.76
N LYS A 70 -23.76 16.89 -13.59
CA LYS A 70 -23.27 17.62 -14.79
C LYS A 70 -23.27 19.14 -14.61
N GLY A 71 -23.04 19.62 -13.38
CA GLY A 71 -23.41 20.99 -13.00
C GLY A 71 -22.33 21.96 -12.55
N SER A 72 -21.02 21.65 -12.60
CA SER A 72 -20.04 22.53 -11.94
C SER A 72 -18.75 22.86 -12.71
N GLN A 73 -18.36 22.08 -13.73
CA GLN A 73 -17.06 22.31 -14.39
C GLN A 73 -17.10 23.37 -15.50
N ASN A 74 -18.27 23.73 -16.02
CA ASN A 74 -18.36 24.57 -17.21
C ASN A 74 -18.27 26.09 -16.93
N GLU A 75 -18.51 26.55 -15.69
CA GLU A 75 -18.48 28.00 -15.38
C GLU A 75 -17.06 28.58 -15.20
N ARG A 76 -16.06 27.73 -14.94
CA ARG A 76 -14.68 28.22 -14.72
C ARG A 76 -13.90 28.48 -16.02
N MET A 77 -14.39 27.97 -17.15
CA MET A 77 -13.73 28.12 -18.46
C MET A 77 -14.10 29.45 -19.15
N GLU A 78 -15.26 30.05 -18.83
CA GLU A 78 -15.81 31.19 -19.57
C GLU A 78 -15.31 32.57 -19.10
N LEU A 79 -14.51 32.65 -18.03
CA LEU A 79 -14.05 33.92 -17.44
C LEU A 79 -12.67 34.40 -17.97
N ARG A 80 -12.22 33.96 -19.14
CA ARG A 80 -11.09 34.63 -19.83
C ARG A 80 -11.63 35.66 -20.82
N PRO A 81 -11.48 36.97 -20.57
CA PRO A 81 -11.83 37.98 -21.56
C PRO A 81 -10.73 38.00 -22.62
N THR A 82 -10.98 37.42 -23.78
CA THR A 82 -10.15 37.73 -24.97
C THR A 82 -10.71 38.99 -25.59
N ASN A 83 -10.02 40.09 -25.30
CA ASN A 83 -10.17 41.34 -26.01
C ASN A 83 -9.73 41.20 -27.49
N ASN A 84 -10.22 42.15 -28.31
CA ASN A 84 -9.82 42.48 -29.69
C ASN A 84 -10.16 41.47 -30.79
N SER A 85 -10.51 41.87 -32.02
CA SER A 85 -10.88 43.15 -32.65
C SER A 85 -11.02 42.83 -34.14
N SER A 86 -12.11 43.26 -34.78
CA SER A 86 -12.24 43.77 -36.16
C SER A 86 -13.71 43.86 -36.55
#